data_AF-A8WWD0-F1
#
_entry.id   AF-A8WWD0-F1
#
_cell.length_a   1.000
_cell.length_b   1.000
_cell.length_c   1.000
_cell.angle_alpha   90.00
_cell.angle_beta   90.00
_cell.angle_gamma   90.00
#
_symmetry.space_group_name_H-M   'P 1'
#
loop_
_entity.id
_entity.type
_entity.pdbx_description
1 polymer ?
#
loop_
_entity_poly.entity_id
_entity_poly.type
_entity_poly.pdbx_seq_one_letter_code
_entity_poly.pdbx_strand_id
1 'polypeptide(L)'
;MVLLFDDVPIKEYFTKLFNFYVDFQAINPRYRCLFGKCHVLNAAKILLLLEIFIVTPIYVLFLFPWWLMWIGFHYALILVTIYSIRKKKHRFIWPMVLFTLIQFFFWGILTLLQLVIAFFDTQSFLNFYSQGHHEEFFEKALVVVIVKLVVFLIGAFLFWRLSVFYAVKNYFSDRLEGQISATEESKGMQGVAQKLLLPV
;
A
#
# COMPACT_ATOMS: atom_id res chain seq x y z
N MET A 1 9.10 17.58 -27.36
CA MET A 1 8.59 16.20 -27.55
C MET A 1 7.96 15.73 -26.24
N VAL A 2 6.67 15.37 -26.23
CA VAL A 2 6.00 14.86 -25.01
C VAL A 2 6.02 13.34 -25.07
N LEU A 3 6.67 12.71 -24.09
CA LEU A 3 6.71 11.25 -24.00
C LEU A 3 5.37 10.74 -23.41
N LEU A 4 4.66 9.94 -24.18
CA LEU A 4 3.36 9.35 -23.83
C LEU A 4 3.52 7.88 -23.44
N PHE A 5 2.71 7.42 -22.49
CA PHE A 5 2.56 6.02 -22.13
C PHE A 5 1.09 5.69 -21.92
N ASP A 6 0.55 4.77 -22.73
CA ASP A 6 -0.88 4.43 -22.74
C ASP A 6 -1.72 5.73 -22.90
N ASP A 7 -1.41 6.50 -23.94
CA ASP A 7 -2.06 7.78 -24.31
C ASP A 7 -2.06 8.88 -23.24
N VAL A 8 -1.23 8.74 -22.20
CA VAL A 8 -1.12 9.71 -21.10
C VAL A 8 0.33 10.20 -21.01
N PRO A 9 0.56 11.52 -20.87
CA PRO A 9 1.91 12.05 -20.64
C PRO A 9 2.54 11.43 -19.40
N ILE A 10 3.79 10.95 -19.50
CA ILE A 10 4.46 10.26 -18.38
C ILE A 10 4.48 11.12 -17.11
N LYS A 11 4.67 12.45 -17.26
CA LYS A 11 4.62 13.39 -16.12
C LYS A 11 3.32 13.29 -15.31
N GLU A 12 2.18 13.01 -15.95
CA GLU A 12 0.90 12.92 -15.27
C GLU A 12 0.78 11.72 -14.33
N TYR A 13 1.53 10.64 -14.58
CA TYR A 13 1.54 9.49 -13.68
C TYR A 13 2.11 9.90 -12.31
N PHE A 14 3.10 10.78 -12.29
CA PHE A 14 3.73 11.27 -11.06
C PHE A 14 3.01 12.47 -10.47
N THR A 15 2.63 13.49 -11.27
CA THR A 15 1.97 14.68 -10.73
C THR A 15 0.59 14.38 -10.15
N LYS A 16 -0.15 13.39 -10.69
CA LYS A 16 -1.42 12.97 -10.11
C LYS A 16 -1.30 12.24 -8.77
N LEU A 17 -0.10 11.79 -8.35
CA LEU A 17 0.09 11.26 -7.00
C LEU A 17 -0.12 12.33 -5.93
N PHE A 18 0.15 13.60 -6.27
CA PHE A 18 -0.04 14.75 -5.37
C PHE A 18 -1.45 15.35 -5.42
N ASN A 19 -2.29 14.88 -6.34
CA ASN A 19 -3.69 15.28 -6.39
C ASN A 19 -4.53 14.36 -5.50
N PHE A 20 -4.98 14.85 -4.35
CA PHE A 20 -5.76 14.08 -3.37
C PHE A 20 -7.27 14.10 -3.60
N TYR A 21 -7.74 14.61 -4.73
CA TYR A 21 -9.15 14.55 -5.10
C TYR A 21 -9.60 13.10 -5.36
N VAL A 22 -10.79 12.77 -4.85
CA VAL A 22 -11.44 11.46 -5.02
C VAL A 22 -12.79 11.68 -5.69
N ASP A 23 -12.98 11.05 -6.84
CA ASP A 23 -14.10 11.32 -7.75
C ASP A 23 -15.22 10.26 -7.71
N PHE A 24 -15.05 9.18 -6.96
CA PHE A 24 -16.06 8.13 -6.80
C PHE A 24 -16.15 7.75 -5.32
N GLN A 25 -17.37 7.71 -4.77
CA GLN A 25 -17.66 7.28 -3.40
C GLN A 25 -16.74 7.89 -2.32
N ALA A 26 -16.38 9.17 -2.44
CA ALA A 26 -15.41 9.84 -1.57
C ALA A 26 -15.79 9.87 -0.08
N ILE A 27 -17.09 9.79 0.23
CA ILE A 27 -17.62 9.83 1.60
C ILE A 27 -17.90 8.42 2.14
N ASN A 28 -17.84 7.37 1.30
CA ASN A 28 -18.20 6.02 1.71
C ASN A 28 -17.26 5.52 2.82
N PRO A 29 -17.78 5.15 4.01
CA PRO A 29 -16.97 4.69 5.13
C PRO A 29 -16.15 3.43 4.82
N ARG A 30 -16.60 2.58 3.89
CA ARG A 30 -15.88 1.37 3.46
C ARG A 30 -14.51 1.66 2.86
N TYR A 31 -14.32 2.84 2.28
CA TYR A 31 -13.06 3.25 1.66
C TYR A 31 -12.32 4.30 2.49
N ARG A 32 -12.58 4.33 3.80
CA ARG A 32 -11.83 5.17 4.74
C ARG A 32 -10.94 4.33 5.65
N CYS A 33 -9.80 4.90 6.00
CA CYS A 33 -8.80 4.35 6.90
C CYS A 33 -8.35 5.44 7.89
N LEU A 34 -7.41 5.10 8.80
CA LEU A 34 -6.94 5.99 9.87
C LEU A 34 -8.10 6.58 10.68
N PHE A 35 -8.91 5.69 11.29
CA PHE A 35 -10.10 6.06 12.06
C PHE A 35 -11.12 6.87 11.25
N GLY A 36 -11.31 6.53 9.98
CA GLY A 36 -12.30 7.18 9.11
C GLY A 36 -11.88 8.56 8.58
N LYS A 37 -10.63 8.98 8.78
CA LYS A 37 -10.15 10.32 8.41
C LYS A 37 -9.55 10.41 7.01
N CYS A 38 -9.00 9.30 6.48
CA CYS A 38 -8.31 9.31 5.19
C CYS A 38 -8.95 8.33 4.21
N HIS A 39 -9.22 8.77 2.98
CA HIS A 39 -9.67 7.86 1.92
C HIS A 39 -8.53 6.92 1.50
N VAL A 40 -8.81 5.62 1.28
CA VAL A 40 -7.80 4.59 0.99
C VAL A 40 -6.95 4.91 -0.24
N LEU A 41 -7.54 5.56 -1.25
CA LEU A 41 -6.78 6.04 -2.44
C LEU A 41 -5.73 7.10 -2.08
N ASN A 42 -6.06 8.00 -1.15
CA ASN A 42 -5.13 9.04 -0.70
C ASN A 42 -4.07 8.45 0.21
N ALA A 43 -4.43 7.51 1.09
CA ALA A 43 -3.48 6.75 1.89
C ALA A 43 -2.48 5.98 1.00
N ALA A 44 -2.96 5.32 -0.06
CA ALA A 44 -2.09 4.61 -1.00
C ALA A 44 -1.12 5.54 -1.74
N LYS A 45 -1.56 6.74 -2.14
CA LYS A 45 -0.68 7.78 -2.70
C LYS A 45 0.38 8.20 -1.70
N ILE A 46 0.00 8.48 -0.45
CA ILE A 46 0.94 8.84 0.62
C ILE A 46 1.96 7.72 0.86
N LEU A 47 1.51 6.46 0.91
CA LEU A 47 2.40 5.30 1.06
C LEU A 47 3.39 5.18 -0.09
N LEU A 48 2.96 5.42 -1.34
CA LEU A 48 3.88 5.44 -2.49
C LEU A 48 4.88 6.58 -2.43
N LEU A 49 4.44 7.79 -2.02
CA LEU A 49 5.35 8.92 -1.86
C LEU A 49 6.37 8.65 -0.75
N LEU A 50 5.95 8.04 0.36
CA LEU A 50 6.84 7.60 1.44
C LEU A 50 7.84 6.54 0.96
N GLU A 51 7.40 5.59 0.15
CA GLU A 51 8.28 4.58 -0.46
C GLU A 51 9.36 5.22 -1.34
N ILE A 52 8.97 6.16 -2.19
CA ILE A 52 9.86 6.84 -3.14
C ILE A 52 10.85 7.76 -2.41
N PHE A 53 10.37 8.61 -1.50
CA PHE A 53 11.16 9.71 -0.94
C PHE A 53 11.86 9.39 0.38
N ILE A 54 11.39 8.39 1.13
CA ILE A 54 11.93 8.08 2.47
C ILE A 54 12.52 6.68 2.49
N VAL A 55 11.73 5.67 2.17
CA VAL A 55 12.15 4.26 2.30
C VAL A 55 13.27 3.93 1.32
N THR A 56 13.14 4.32 0.05
CA THR A 56 14.15 4.00 -0.96
C THR A 56 15.51 4.62 -0.66
N PRO A 57 15.63 5.92 -0.31
CA PRO A 57 16.91 6.49 0.12
C PRO A 57 17.50 5.80 1.35
N ILE A 58 16.69 5.47 2.36
CA ILE A 58 17.17 4.73 3.55
C ILE A 58 17.75 3.37 3.12
N TYR A 59 17.07 2.62 2.25
CA TYR A 59 17.58 1.35 1.76
C TYR A 59 18.90 1.50 0.99
N VAL A 60 19.01 2.51 0.13
CA VAL A 60 20.24 2.76 -0.65
C VAL A 60 21.41 3.15 0.26
N LEU A 61 21.17 3.98 1.28
CA LEU A 61 22.21 4.48 2.19
C LEU A 61 22.70 3.41 3.17
N PHE A 62 21.80 2.60 3.73
CA PHE A 62 22.13 1.72 4.86
C PHE A 62 22.24 0.23 4.53
N LEU A 63 21.77 -0.25 3.36
CA LEU A 63 21.83 -1.67 2.97
C LEU A 63 22.83 -1.97 1.85
N PHE A 64 23.85 -1.13 1.65
CA PHE A 64 24.88 -1.42 0.65
C PHE A 64 25.72 -2.65 1.06
N PRO A 65 26.03 -3.58 0.13
CA PRO A 65 25.67 -3.65 -1.29
C PRO A 65 24.37 -4.41 -1.58
N TRP A 66 23.73 -4.99 -0.56
CA TRP A 66 22.59 -5.90 -0.68
C TRP A 66 21.39 -5.32 -1.43
N TRP A 67 21.17 -4.00 -1.37
CA TRP A 67 20.06 -3.36 -2.08
C TRP A 67 20.14 -3.49 -3.61
N LEU A 68 21.35 -3.65 -4.19
CA LEU A 68 21.53 -3.80 -5.65
C LEU A 68 20.75 -4.98 -6.23
N MET A 69 20.57 -6.04 -5.44
CA MET A 69 19.85 -7.25 -5.83
C MET A 69 18.33 -7.03 -5.94
N TRP A 70 17.78 -6.04 -5.22
CA TRP A 70 16.32 -5.92 -5.00
C TRP A 70 15.71 -4.61 -5.49
N ILE A 71 16.53 -3.58 -5.70
CA ILE A 71 16.05 -2.23 -6.04
C ILE A 71 15.28 -2.16 -7.36
N GLY A 72 15.71 -2.92 -8.37
CA GLY A 72 15.03 -2.97 -9.67
C GLY A 72 13.62 -3.54 -9.54
N PHE A 73 13.48 -4.63 -8.79
CA PHE A 73 12.19 -5.24 -8.49
C PHE A 73 11.28 -4.29 -7.69
N HIS A 74 11.83 -3.59 -6.69
CA HIS A 74 11.09 -2.60 -5.90
C HIS A 74 10.54 -1.46 -6.76
N TYR A 75 11.37 -0.88 -7.64
CA TYR A 75 10.93 0.17 -8.54
C TYR A 75 9.90 -0.31 -9.56
N ALA A 76 10.04 -1.54 -10.08
CA ALA A 76 9.03 -2.12 -10.97
C ALA A 76 7.66 -2.21 -10.28
N LEU A 77 7.60 -2.64 -9.01
CA LEU A 77 6.37 -2.66 -8.22
C LEU A 77 5.79 -1.25 -8.03
N ILE A 78 6.62 -0.26 -7.72
CA ILE A 78 6.20 1.14 -7.58
C ILE A 78 5.58 1.64 -8.90
N LEU A 79 6.26 1.46 -10.03
CA LEU A 79 5.79 1.91 -11.34
C LEU A 79 4.46 1.25 -11.75
N VAL A 80 4.33 -0.06 -11.56
CA VAL A 80 3.07 -0.79 -11.82
C VAL A 80 1.94 -0.27 -10.93
N THR A 81 2.24 0.05 -9.66
CA THR A 81 1.25 0.60 -8.74
C THR A 81 0.82 2.01 -9.16
N ILE A 82 1.75 2.88 -9.55
CA ILE A 82 1.45 4.22 -10.07
C ILE A 82 0.57 4.12 -11.32
N TYR A 83 0.93 3.23 -12.26
CA TYR A 83 0.13 2.95 -13.44
C TYR A 83 -1.30 2.55 -13.07
N SER A 84 -1.45 1.58 -12.16
CA SER A 84 -2.74 1.07 -11.72
C SER A 84 -3.62 2.15 -11.07
N ILE A 85 -3.02 3.06 -10.29
CA ILE A 85 -3.71 4.19 -9.66
C ILE A 85 -4.16 5.19 -10.72
N ARG A 86 -3.28 5.54 -11.68
CA ARG A 86 -3.60 6.51 -12.74
C ARG A 86 -4.70 6.02 -13.68
N LYS A 87 -4.69 4.72 -13.99
CA LYS A 87 -5.67 4.08 -14.90
C LYS A 87 -6.86 3.47 -14.14
N LYS A 88 -6.85 3.49 -12.80
CA LYS A 88 -7.89 2.93 -11.93
C LYS A 88 -8.17 1.45 -12.21
N LYS A 89 -7.12 0.67 -12.54
CA LYS A 89 -7.24 -0.74 -12.92
C LYS A 89 -6.95 -1.64 -11.73
N HIS A 90 -7.98 -2.30 -11.19
CA HIS A 90 -7.86 -3.18 -10.02
C HIS A 90 -6.86 -4.34 -10.21
N ARG A 91 -6.76 -4.91 -11.42
CA ARG A 91 -5.87 -6.06 -11.70
C ARG A 91 -4.40 -5.74 -11.47
N PHE A 92 -3.98 -4.51 -11.77
CA PHE A 92 -2.59 -4.08 -11.63
C PHE A 92 -2.22 -3.65 -10.20
N ILE A 93 -3.17 -3.68 -9.26
CA ILE A 93 -2.89 -3.48 -7.83
C ILE A 93 -2.43 -4.78 -7.16
N TRP A 94 -2.77 -5.95 -7.72
CA TRP A 94 -2.44 -7.26 -7.14
C TRP A 94 -0.96 -7.48 -6.81
N PRO A 95 0.01 -7.10 -7.68
CA PRO A 95 1.42 -7.25 -7.34
C PRO A 95 1.82 -6.54 -6.04
N MET A 96 1.30 -5.33 -5.80
CA MET A 96 1.55 -4.59 -4.55
C MET A 96 0.82 -5.23 -3.36
N VAL A 97 -0.40 -5.73 -3.55
CA VAL A 97 -1.12 -6.46 -2.49
C VAL A 97 -0.35 -7.72 -2.08
N LEU A 98 0.13 -8.49 -3.06
CA LEU A 98 0.91 -9.70 -2.79
C LEU A 98 2.24 -9.37 -2.10
N PHE A 99 2.95 -8.35 -2.58
CA PHE A 99 4.19 -7.89 -1.96
C PHE A 99 3.99 -7.50 -0.49
N THR A 100 2.96 -6.71 -0.21
CA THR A 100 2.65 -6.27 1.17
C THR A 100 2.18 -7.40 2.07
N LEU A 101 1.45 -8.37 1.52
CA LEU A 101 1.06 -9.59 2.23
C LEU A 101 2.29 -10.42 2.61
N ILE A 102 3.19 -10.64 1.66
CA ILE A 102 4.44 -11.39 1.88
C ILE A 102 5.30 -10.68 2.94
N GLN A 103 5.44 -9.35 2.84
CA GLN A 103 6.19 -8.56 3.80
C GLN A 103 5.61 -8.69 5.22
N PHE A 104 4.28 -8.56 5.36
CA PHE A 104 3.61 -8.72 6.65
C PHE A 104 3.76 -10.14 7.20
N PHE A 105 3.64 -11.16 6.34
CA PHE A 105 3.78 -12.56 6.72
C PHE A 105 5.19 -12.89 7.25
N PHE A 106 6.25 -12.53 6.52
CA PHE A 106 7.62 -12.75 6.97
C PHE A 106 7.94 -11.97 8.25
N TRP A 107 7.46 -10.72 8.37
CA TRP A 107 7.59 -9.95 9.61
C TRP A 107 6.89 -10.64 10.78
N GLY A 108 5.69 -11.18 10.56
CA GLY A 108 4.92 -11.92 11.55
C GLY A 108 5.65 -13.17 12.04
N ILE A 109 6.18 -13.99 11.12
CA ILE A 109 6.98 -15.17 11.48
C ILE A 109 8.21 -14.77 12.29
N LEU A 110 8.98 -13.79 11.80
CA LEU A 110 10.18 -13.34 12.49
C LEU A 110 9.85 -12.83 13.90
N THR A 111 8.79 -12.04 14.04
CA THR A 111 8.34 -11.51 15.32
C THR A 111 7.94 -12.63 16.29
N LEU A 112 7.17 -13.61 15.84
CA LEU A 112 6.76 -14.74 16.67
C LEU A 112 7.98 -15.53 17.17
N LEU A 113 8.95 -15.83 16.27
CA LEU A 113 10.19 -16.51 16.65
C LEU A 113 10.98 -15.70 17.67
N GLN A 114 11.14 -14.38 17.46
CA GLN A 114 11.87 -13.51 18.39
C GLN A 114 11.18 -13.37 19.75
N LEU A 115 9.84 -13.37 19.80
CA LEU A 115 9.11 -13.35 21.06
C LEU A 115 9.28 -14.66 21.85
N VAL A 116 9.33 -15.80 21.16
CA VAL A 116 9.64 -17.10 21.78
C VAL A 116 11.07 -17.10 22.32
N ILE A 117 12.05 -16.65 21.54
CA ILE A 117 13.44 -16.52 22.00
C ILE A 117 13.51 -15.62 23.23
N ALA A 118 12.84 -14.46 23.22
CA ALA A 118 12.85 -13.51 24.32
C ALA A 118 12.35 -14.11 25.65
N PHE A 119 11.50 -15.13 25.61
CA PHE A 119 10.98 -15.82 26.80
C PHE A 119 12.04 -16.72 27.46
N PHE A 120 12.88 -17.37 26.66
CA PHE A 120 13.91 -18.30 27.15
C PHE A 120 15.28 -17.65 27.31
N ASP A 121 15.64 -16.73 26.41
CA ASP A 121 16.92 -16.06 26.35
C ASP A 121 16.74 -14.60 25.89
N THR A 122 16.50 -13.74 26.89
CA THR A 122 16.38 -12.30 26.67
C THR A 122 17.67 -11.68 26.13
N GLN A 123 18.84 -12.24 26.43
CA GLN A 123 20.11 -11.72 25.94
C GLN A 123 20.27 -11.99 24.44
N SER A 124 19.94 -13.19 23.97
CA SER A 124 19.91 -13.49 22.52
C SER A 124 18.90 -12.62 21.78
N PHE A 125 17.72 -12.37 22.35
CA PHE A 125 16.76 -11.42 21.79
C PHE A 125 17.34 -10.01 21.64
N LEU A 126 17.96 -9.47 22.70
CA LEU A 126 18.59 -8.16 22.65
C LEU A 126 19.76 -8.10 21.66
N ASN A 127 20.59 -9.14 21.60
CA ASN A 127 21.69 -9.25 20.63
C ASN A 127 21.18 -9.21 19.19
N PHE A 128 20.05 -9.86 18.88
CA PHE A 128 19.45 -9.85 17.54
C PHE A 128 19.11 -8.42 17.08
N TYR A 129 18.67 -7.56 17.99
CA TYR A 129 18.38 -6.15 17.73
C TYR A 129 19.57 -5.21 18.02
N SER A 130 20.78 -5.76 18.20
CA SER A 130 22.00 -5.02 18.53
C SER A 130 21.92 -4.21 19.83
N GLN A 131 21.08 -4.62 20.78
CA GLN A 131 20.86 -4.01 22.10
C GLN A 131 21.42 -4.85 23.26
N GLY A 132 22.35 -5.77 22.98
CA GLY A 132 22.93 -6.65 24.00
C GLY A 132 23.89 -6.00 25.00
N HIS A 133 24.26 -4.74 24.77
CA HIS A 133 25.32 -4.03 25.48
C HIS A 133 24.86 -3.39 26.80
N HIS A 134 23.55 -3.31 27.06
CA HIS A 134 23.05 -2.84 28.34
C HIS A 134 23.39 -3.88 29.41
N GLU A 135 23.96 -3.47 30.54
CA GLU A 135 24.38 -4.39 31.61
C GLU A 135 23.41 -4.38 32.79
N GLU A 136 22.83 -3.23 33.12
CA GLU A 136 21.95 -3.05 34.26
C GLU A 136 20.56 -3.68 34.05
N PHE A 137 20.01 -4.29 35.10
CA PHE A 137 18.72 -4.99 35.02
C PHE A 137 17.56 -4.10 34.58
N PHE A 138 17.44 -2.90 35.17
CA PHE A 138 16.36 -1.96 34.84
C PHE A 138 16.47 -1.42 33.42
N GLU A 139 17.70 -1.12 32.98
CA GLU A 139 17.98 -0.67 31.62
C GLU A 139 17.61 -1.75 30.60
N LYS A 140 18.06 -3.00 30.81
CA LYS A 140 17.68 -4.16 29.99
C LYS A 140 16.16 -4.31 29.90
N ALA A 141 15.45 -4.27 31.02
CA ALA A 141 14.00 -4.42 31.05
C ALA A 141 13.29 -3.33 30.24
N LEU A 142 13.70 -2.07 30.40
CA LEU A 142 13.17 -0.93 29.66
C LEU A 142 13.43 -1.06 28.16
N VAL A 143 14.64 -1.44 27.76
CA VAL A 143 15.02 -1.61 26.35
C VAL A 143 14.25 -2.75 25.71
N VAL A 144 14.06 -3.89 26.39
CA VAL A 144 13.23 -5.00 25.90
C VAL A 144 11.80 -4.53 25.60
N VAL A 145 11.20 -3.73 26.49
CA VAL A 145 9.85 -3.18 26.29
C VAL A 145 9.82 -2.26 25.07
N ILE A 146 10.78 -1.35 24.94
CA ILE A 146 10.87 -0.42 23.81
C ILE A 146 11.04 -1.20 22.49
N VAL A 147 11.96 -2.16 22.42
CA VAL A 147 12.18 -2.98 21.23
C VAL A 147 10.90 -3.72 20.83
N LYS A 148 10.20 -4.34 21.79
CA LYS A 148 8.91 -5.00 21.51
C LYS A 148 7.87 -4.03 20.97
N LEU A 149 7.72 -2.85 21.57
CA LEU A 149 6.80 -1.82 21.10
C LEU A 149 7.12 -1.40 19.66
N VAL A 150 8.40 -1.17 19.33
CA VAL A 150 8.82 -0.84 17.96
C VAL A 150 8.50 -1.98 17.00
N VAL A 151 8.78 -3.23 17.38
CA VAL A 151 8.49 -4.41 16.54
C VAL A 151 6.99 -4.54 16.25
N PHE A 152 6.14 -4.34 17.27
CA PHE A 152 4.68 -4.34 17.08
C PHE A 152 4.19 -3.16 16.26
N LEU A 153 4.77 -1.96 16.42
CA LEU A 153 4.43 -0.79 15.62
C LEU A 153 4.76 -1.00 14.14
N ILE A 154 5.92 -1.60 13.82
CA ILE A 154 6.26 -1.98 12.44
C ILE A 154 5.23 -2.99 11.91
N GLY A 155 4.87 -4.00 12.70
CA GLY A 155 3.85 -4.98 12.33
C GLY A 155 2.48 -4.34 12.03
N ALA A 156 2.04 -3.42 12.88
CA ALA A 156 0.80 -2.68 12.70
C ALA A 156 0.83 -1.80 11.44
N PHE A 157 1.98 -1.14 11.16
CA PHE A 157 2.17 -0.37 9.93
C PHE A 157 2.12 -1.25 8.68
N LEU A 158 2.78 -2.41 8.70
CA LEU A 158 2.75 -3.37 7.58
C LEU A 158 1.34 -3.91 7.32
N PHE A 159 0.60 -4.24 8.38
CA PHE A 159 -0.79 -4.65 8.28
C PHE A 159 -1.69 -3.54 7.71
N TRP A 160 -1.52 -2.31 8.20
CA TRP A 160 -2.25 -1.15 7.68
C TRP A 160 -1.97 -0.92 6.19
N ARG A 161 -0.70 -1.00 5.79
CA ARG A 161 -0.27 -0.90 4.40
C ARG A 161 -0.95 -1.95 3.51
N LEU A 162 -0.93 -3.23 3.92
CA LEU A 162 -1.64 -4.32 3.24
C LEU A 162 -3.14 -4.00 3.09
N SER A 163 -3.78 -3.58 4.19
CA SER A 163 -5.20 -3.25 4.22
C SER A 163 -5.56 -2.11 3.27
N VAL A 164 -4.72 -1.07 3.18
CA VAL A 164 -4.91 0.06 2.26
C VAL A 164 -4.85 -0.39 0.80
N PHE A 165 -3.83 -1.14 0.39
CA PHE A 165 -3.72 -1.58 -1.01
C PHE A 165 -4.81 -2.58 -1.39
N TYR A 166 -5.19 -3.47 -0.47
CA TYR A 166 -6.33 -4.38 -0.68
C TYR A 166 -7.65 -3.60 -0.83
N ALA A 167 -7.88 -2.58 -0.01
CA ALA A 167 -9.05 -1.72 -0.12
C ALA A 167 -9.06 -0.90 -1.42
N VAL A 168 -7.91 -0.39 -1.89
CA VAL A 168 -7.80 0.26 -3.21
C VAL A 168 -8.14 -0.71 -4.35
N LYS A 169 -7.71 -1.97 -4.27
CA LYS A 169 -8.08 -3.01 -5.23
C LYS A 169 -9.60 -3.16 -5.32
N ASN A 170 -10.27 -3.26 -4.17
CA ASN A 170 -11.73 -3.37 -4.12
C ASN A 170 -12.42 -2.10 -4.62
N TYR A 171 -11.94 -0.92 -4.21
CA TYR A 171 -12.44 0.38 -4.69
C TYR A 171 -12.41 0.48 -6.23
N PHE A 172 -11.33 0.03 -6.88
CA PHE A 172 -11.26 0.04 -8.34
C PHE A 172 -12.14 -1.05 -9.01
N SER A 173 -12.42 -2.16 -8.33
CA SER A 173 -13.37 -3.17 -8.81
C SER A 173 -14.79 -2.61 -8.78
N ASP A 174 -15.21 -2.12 -7.62
CA ASP A 174 -16.55 -1.60 -7.38
C ASP A 174 -16.84 -0.37 -8.26
N ARG A 175 -15.82 0.45 -8.55
CA ARG A 175 -15.92 1.53 -9.53
C ARG A 175 -16.20 1.02 -10.94
N LEU A 176 -15.49 -0.02 -11.39
CA LEU A 176 -15.66 -0.58 -12.72
C LEU A 176 -17.08 -1.17 -12.88
N GLU A 177 -17.54 -1.90 -11.87
CA GLU A 177 -18.91 -2.44 -11.82
C GLU A 177 -19.98 -1.35 -11.84
N GLY A 178 -19.78 -0.27 -11.08
CA GLY A 178 -20.67 0.89 -11.11
C GLY A 178 -20.70 1.59 -12.48
N GLN A 179 -19.56 1.65 -13.18
CA GLN A 179 -19.50 2.20 -14.53
C GLN A 179 -20.21 1.31 -15.56
N ILE A 180 -20.08 -0.02 -15.43
CA ILE A 180 -20.78 -0.99 -16.30
C ILE A 180 -22.29 -0.84 -16.11
N SER A 181 -22.76 -0.84 -14.86
CA SER A 181 -24.19 -0.73 -14.51
C SER A 181 -24.81 0.55 -15.08
N ALA A 182 -24.16 1.70 -14.89
CA ALA A 182 -24.65 2.97 -15.43
C ALA A 182 -24.67 3.01 -16.97
N THR A 183 -23.73 2.31 -17.62
CA THR A 183 -23.68 2.22 -19.08
C THR A 183 -24.82 1.35 -19.62
N GLU A 184 -25.14 0.24 -18.93
CA GLU A 184 -26.24 -0.65 -19.28
C GLU A 184 -27.61 0.03 -19.10
N GLU A 185 -27.81 0.76 -18.00
CA GLU A 185 -29.04 1.57 -17.79
C GLU A 185 -29.23 2.61 -18.89
N SER A 186 -28.16 3.34 -19.25
CA SER A 186 -28.20 4.34 -20.32
C SER A 186 -28.56 3.73 -21.68
N LYS A 187 -27.96 2.58 -22.03
CA LYS A 187 -28.30 1.84 -23.26
C LYS A 187 -29.75 1.33 -23.25
N GLY A 188 -30.23 0.85 -22.12
CA GLY A 188 -31.63 0.43 -21.94
C GLY A 188 -32.60 1.57 -22.17
N MET A 189 -32.35 2.74 -21.55
CA MET A 189 -33.15 3.95 -21.74
C MET A 189 -33.12 4.46 -23.19
N GLN A 190 -31.97 4.44 -23.85
CA GLN A 190 -31.86 4.80 -25.27
C GLN A 190 -32.65 3.84 -26.16
N GLY A 191 -32.59 2.53 -25.89
CA GLY A 191 -33.38 1.53 -26.62
C GLY A 191 -34.89 1.70 -26.46
N VAL A 192 -35.35 2.10 -25.26
CA VAL A 192 -36.77 2.42 -25.01
C VAL A 192 -37.18 3.71 -25.72
N ALA A 193 -36.38 4.77 -25.62
CA ALA A 193 -36.64 6.03 -26.31
C ALA A 193 -36.70 5.86 -27.84
N GLN A 194 -35.83 5.04 -28.40
CA GLN A 194 -35.82 4.74 -29.84
C GLN A 194 -37.07 3.96 -30.29
N LYS A 195 -37.61 3.07 -29.45
CA LYS A 195 -38.88 2.37 -29.73
C LYS A 195 -40.10 3.28 -29.67
N LEU A 196 -40.09 4.30 -28.81
CA LEU A 196 -41.18 5.28 -28.68
C LEU A 196 -41.20 6.34 -29.80
N LEU A 197 -40.09 6.51 -30.52
CA LEU A 197 -39.96 7.46 -31.63
C LEU A 197 -40.24 6.84 -33.00
N LEU A 198 -40.48 5.53 -33.09
CA LEU A 198 -40.93 4.91 -34.32
C LEU A 198 -42.43 5.20 -34.50
N PRO A 199 -42.86 5.81 -35.63
CA PRO A 199 -44.28 6.01 -35.89
C PRO A 199 -44.95 4.64 -36.06
N VAL A 200 -46.08 4.47 -35.36
CA VAL A 200 -46.97 3.29 -35.46
C VAL A 200 -47.56 3.20 -36.86
#